data_AF-A0A1V2ZAG3-F1
#
_entry.id   AF-A0A1V2ZAG3-F1
#
_cell.length_a   1.000
_cell.length_b   1.000
_cell.length_c   1.000
_cell.angle_alpha   90.00
_cell.angle_beta   90.00
_cell.angle_gamma   90.00
#
_symmetry.space_group_name_H-M   'P 1'
#
loop_
_entity.id
_entity.type
_entity.pdbx_description
1 polymer ?
#
loop_
_entity_poly.entity_id
_entity_poly.type
_entity_poly.pdbx_seq_one_letter_code
_entity_poly.pdbx_strand_id
1 'polypeptide(L)'
;MHADDAVRTSEQEVGFAEAQFGSDATGPFREALVTAKRLLGEAFGLQQRLDDTEPETDQERRDGYSRILQLCADAEQALDEKAEAFEQLRDLEKNAPEVATQLSARIEAVAVRVAPTRAILGELAVSYSPSAIDDVEDDADQAEDRLRFARDGVESARAALTAGDTGRAAVLLQAGQQGAEQAAGLLEAVATRAADLREAERTLAARVGEIRADVAQGRALVAAFDASDPATAPLVQSVGTAVAQTEASLAQVERAAAVRPHDPLALLAALSSADAVIDAAVGGFRDAQAQRERERAA
;
A
#
# COMPACT_ATOMS: atom_id res chain seq x y z
N MET A 1 -6.48 7.98 35.39
CA MET A 1 -6.27 9.41 35.73
C MET A 1 -5.58 10.15 34.58
N HIS A 2 -4.48 9.64 34.03
CA HIS A 2 -3.76 10.28 32.91
C HIS A 2 -4.62 10.57 31.65
N ALA A 3 -5.41 9.60 31.16
CA ALA A 3 -6.19 9.81 29.95
C ALA A 3 -7.37 10.82 30.09
N ASP A 4 -7.95 10.94 31.30
CA ASP A 4 -9.02 11.91 31.59
C ASP A 4 -8.48 13.35 31.61
N ASP A 5 -7.32 13.55 32.25
CA ASP A 5 -6.61 14.83 32.23
C ASP A 5 -6.13 15.21 30.81
N ALA A 6 -5.71 14.22 30.01
CA ALA A 6 -5.34 14.43 28.61
C ALA A 6 -6.52 14.90 27.76
N VAL A 7 -7.71 14.30 27.93
CA VAL A 7 -8.94 14.75 27.25
C VAL A 7 -9.29 16.18 27.65
N ARG A 8 -9.31 16.49 28.95
CA ARG A 8 -9.65 17.84 29.44
C ARG A 8 -8.68 18.91 28.93
N THR A 9 -7.39 18.60 28.89
CA THR A 9 -6.38 19.50 28.32
C THR A 9 -6.62 19.68 26.82
N SER A 10 -6.91 18.59 26.11
CA SER A 10 -7.21 18.61 24.67
C SER A 10 -8.48 19.42 24.33
N GLU A 11 -9.51 19.39 25.18
CA GLU A 11 -10.70 20.24 25.02
C GLU A 11 -10.38 21.73 25.01
N GLN A 12 -9.49 22.16 25.92
CA GLN A 12 -9.07 23.56 26.02
C GLN A 12 -8.25 23.97 24.81
N GLU A 13 -7.30 23.12 24.40
CA GLU A 13 -6.47 23.35 23.22
C GLU A 13 -7.30 23.50 21.94
N VAL A 14 -8.37 22.71 21.76
CA VAL A 14 -9.29 22.86 20.62
C VAL A 14 -9.96 24.22 20.61
N GLY A 15 -10.40 24.70 21.78
CA GLY A 15 -11.03 26.02 21.88
C GLY A 15 -10.08 27.15 21.46
N PHE A 16 -8.81 27.06 21.86
CA PHE A 16 -7.78 28.01 21.42
C PHE A 16 -7.47 27.89 19.94
N ALA A 17 -7.30 26.67 19.43
CA ALA A 17 -7.04 26.41 18.03
C ALA A 17 -8.18 26.88 17.13
N GLU A 18 -9.44 26.76 17.56
CA GLU A 18 -10.60 27.22 16.79
C GLU A 18 -10.64 28.74 16.70
N ALA A 19 -10.26 29.44 17.77
CA ALA A 19 -10.12 30.89 17.74
C ALA A 19 -8.96 31.35 16.84
N GLN A 20 -7.89 30.56 16.74
CA GLN A 20 -6.68 30.89 15.98
C GLN A 20 -6.77 30.53 14.50
N PHE A 21 -7.30 29.35 14.17
CA PHE A 21 -7.28 28.76 12.83
C PHE A 21 -8.68 28.61 12.19
N GLY A 22 -9.74 28.85 12.96
CA GLY A 22 -11.13 28.72 12.52
C GLY A 22 -11.70 27.31 12.67
N SER A 23 -13.03 27.21 12.56
CA SER A 23 -13.80 25.98 12.80
C SER A 23 -13.51 24.86 11.79
N ASP A 24 -13.20 25.22 10.55
CA ASP A 24 -13.00 24.24 9.48
C ASP A 24 -11.68 23.49 9.68
N ALA A 25 -10.63 24.20 10.10
CA ALA A 25 -9.33 23.62 10.38
C ALA A 25 -9.32 22.75 11.64
N THR A 26 -10.19 23.04 12.62
CA THR A 26 -10.27 22.29 13.89
C THR A 26 -11.30 21.17 13.91
N GLY A 27 -12.13 21.04 12.86
CA GLY A 27 -13.16 20.00 12.72
C GLY A 27 -12.65 18.58 13.01
N PRO A 28 -11.57 18.11 12.35
CA PRO A 28 -11.03 16.76 12.59
C PRO A 28 -10.53 16.53 14.03
N PHE A 29 -10.01 17.57 14.70
CA PHE A 29 -9.62 17.45 16.11
C PHE A 29 -10.88 17.28 16.99
N ARG A 30 -11.95 18.04 16.72
CA ARG A 30 -13.22 17.90 17.44
C ARG A 30 -13.79 16.48 17.33
N GLU A 31 -13.69 15.87 16.16
CA GLU A 31 -14.08 14.47 15.94
C GLU A 31 -13.20 13.49 16.73
N ALA A 32 -11.88 13.70 16.74
CA ALA A 32 -10.95 12.91 17.53
C ALA A 32 -11.26 13.02 19.04
N LEU A 33 -11.58 14.23 19.52
CA LEU A 33 -11.97 14.48 20.90
C LEU A 33 -13.27 13.76 21.28
N VAL A 34 -14.28 13.77 20.40
CA VAL A 34 -15.51 12.99 20.59
C VAL A 34 -15.20 11.49 20.64
N THR A 35 -14.30 11.01 19.78
CA THR A 35 -13.88 9.62 19.74
C THR A 35 -13.15 9.21 21.01
N ALA A 36 -12.19 10.02 21.48
CA ALA A 36 -11.44 9.77 22.70
C ALA A 36 -12.37 9.72 23.93
N LYS A 37 -13.33 10.64 24.03
CA LYS A 37 -14.36 10.62 25.09
C LYS A 37 -15.19 9.33 25.08
N ARG A 38 -15.60 8.88 23.89
CA ARG A 38 -16.35 7.62 23.75
C ARG A 38 -15.51 6.43 24.22
N LEU A 39 -14.26 6.33 23.78
CA LEU A 39 -13.34 5.25 24.15
C LEU A 39 -13.08 5.22 25.67
N LEU A 40 -12.87 6.38 26.30
CA LEU A 40 -12.74 6.45 27.74
C LEU A 40 -14.04 6.09 28.47
N GLY A 41 -15.19 6.51 27.95
CA GLY A 41 -16.49 6.09 28.49
C GLY A 41 -16.67 4.57 28.47
N GLU A 42 -16.26 3.91 27.39
CA GLU A 42 -16.25 2.44 27.28
C GLU A 42 -15.28 1.79 28.27
N ALA A 43 -14.08 2.37 28.42
CA ALA A 43 -13.08 1.89 29.38
C ALA A 43 -13.60 1.99 30.83
N PHE A 44 -14.24 3.11 31.20
CA PHE A 44 -14.87 3.29 32.52
C PHE A 44 -16.02 2.31 32.75
N GLY A 45 -16.87 2.09 31.74
CA GLY A 45 -17.95 1.11 31.83
C GLY A 45 -17.43 -0.32 32.01
N LEU A 46 -16.32 -0.67 31.36
CA LEU A 46 -15.67 -1.97 31.55
C LEU A 46 -15.01 -2.09 32.92
N GLN A 47 -14.34 -1.04 33.40
CA GLN A 47 -13.78 -0.99 34.76
C GLN A 47 -14.88 -1.18 35.82
N GLN A 48 -16.01 -0.51 35.66
CA GLN A 48 -17.12 -0.62 36.62
C GLN A 48 -17.70 -2.04 36.71
N ARG A 49 -17.72 -2.79 35.61
CA ARG A 49 -18.13 -4.21 35.61
C ARG A 49 -17.12 -5.08 36.34
N LEU A 50 -15.83 -4.94 36.01
CA LEU A 50 -14.76 -5.70 36.65
C LEU A 50 -14.63 -5.43 38.16
N ASP A 51 -15.12 -4.27 38.62
CA ASP A 51 -15.12 -3.86 40.03
C ASP A 51 -16.48 -4.13 40.73
N ASP A 52 -17.43 -4.81 40.07
CA ASP A 52 -18.74 -5.11 40.64
C ASP A 52 -18.72 -6.29 41.64
N THR A 53 -19.89 -6.66 42.17
CA THR A 53 -20.03 -7.71 43.19
C THR A 53 -20.03 -9.13 42.64
N GLU A 54 -20.11 -9.30 41.33
CA GLU A 54 -20.19 -10.57 40.62
C GLU A 54 -18.80 -10.94 40.07
N PRO A 55 -18.08 -11.88 40.70
CA PRO A 55 -16.69 -12.13 40.33
C PRO A 55 -16.58 -12.83 38.98
N GLU A 56 -15.82 -12.25 38.04
CA GLU A 56 -15.43 -12.93 36.81
C GLU A 56 -14.27 -13.93 37.04
N THR A 57 -14.06 -14.80 36.06
CA THR A 57 -12.88 -15.68 36.05
C THR A 57 -11.59 -14.88 35.90
N ASP A 58 -10.46 -15.44 36.35
CA ASP A 58 -9.15 -14.80 36.20
C ASP A 58 -8.80 -14.47 34.74
N GLN A 59 -9.32 -15.26 33.78
CA GLN A 59 -9.09 -15.01 32.36
C GLN A 59 -9.93 -13.82 31.87
N GLU A 60 -11.21 -13.76 32.21
CA GLU A 60 -12.10 -12.65 31.86
C GLU A 60 -11.61 -11.32 32.47
N ARG A 61 -11.07 -11.34 33.69
CA ARG A 61 -10.46 -10.15 34.30
C ARG A 61 -9.22 -9.69 33.55
N ARG A 62 -8.33 -10.61 33.16
CA ARG A 62 -7.14 -10.28 32.35
C ARG A 62 -7.51 -9.69 31.00
N ASP A 63 -8.49 -10.29 30.32
CA ASP A 63 -8.96 -9.81 29.02
C ASP A 63 -9.65 -8.44 29.14
N GLY A 64 -10.43 -8.25 30.21
CA GLY A 64 -11.06 -6.97 30.56
C GLY A 64 -10.05 -5.84 30.78
N TYR A 65 -9.06 -6.04 31.66
CA TYR A 65 -8.03 -5.02 31.88
C TYR A 65 -7.18 -4.77 30.63
N SER A 66 -6.89 -5.80 29.83
CA SER A 66 -6.17 -5.64 28.55
C SER A 66 -6.97 -4.77 27.57
N ARG A 67 -8.29 -4.97 27.50
CA ARG A 67 -9.17 -4.13 26.66
C ARG A 67 -9.26 -2.69 27.17
N ILE A 68 -9.29 -2.47 28.49
CA ILE A 68 -9.24 -1.12 29.08
C ILE A 68 -7.96 -0.41 28.66
N LEU A 69 -6.80 -1.07 28.77
CA LEU A 69 -5.52 -0.50 28.37
C LEU A 69 -5.50 -0.15 26.87
N GLN A 70 -6.04 -1.02 26.01
CA GLN A 70 -6.15 -0.73 24.58
C GLN A 70 -7.05 0.48 24.31
N LEU A 71 -8.22 0.58 24.93
CA LEU A 71 -9.14 1.70 24.75
C LEU A 71 -8.52 3.04 25.19
N CYS A 72 -7.77 3.04 26.29
CA CYS A 72 -7.03 4.22 26.74
C CYS A 72 -5.91 4.58 25.75
N ALA A 73 -5.14 3.61 25.28
CA ALA A 73 -4.07 3.85 24.30
C ALA A 73 -4.62 4.38 22.96
N ASP A 74 -5.73 3.81 22.48
CA ASP A 74 -6.40 4.28 21.26
C ASP A 74 -6.91 5.73 21.41
N ALA A 75 -7.40 6.09 22.61
CA ALA A 75 -7.85 7.44 22.92
C ALA A 75 -6.69 8.44 22.99
N GLU A 76 -5.59 8.07 23.63
CA GLU A 76 -4.36 8.88 23.72
C GLU A 76 -3.76 9.11 22.32
N GLN A 77 -3.57 8.04 21.54
CA GLN A 77 -3.04 8.11 20.18
C GLN A 77 -3.87 9.06 19.28
N ALA A 78 -5.20 8.96 19.35
CA ALA A 78 -6.09 9.81 18.56
C ALA A 78 -5.98 11.30 18.91
N LEU A 79 -5.63 11.64 20.15
CA LEU A 79 -5.43 13.03 20.59
C LEU A 79 -4.02 13.52 20.26
N ASP A 80 -3.01 12.69 20.48
CA ASP A 80 -1.59 13.02 20.23
C ASP A 80 -1.34 13.35 18.75
N GLU A 81 -1.89 12.56 17.82
CA GLU A 81 -1.81 12.83 16.37
C GLU A 81 -2.37 14.20 15.99
N LYS A 82 -3.38 14.68 16.72
CA LYS A 82 -4.01 15.97 16.44
C LYS A 82 -3.29 17.11 17.16
N ALA A 83 -2.69 16.87 18.32
CA ALA A 83 -1.81 17.82 18.98
C ALA A 83 -0.60 18.15 18.09
N GLU A 84 0.03 17.12 17.51
CA GLU A 84 1.14 17.29 16.56
C GLU A 84 0.72 18.14 15.34
N ALA A 85 -0.49 17.91 14.79
CA ALA A 85 -1.01 18.70 13.68
C ALA A 85 -1.18 20.19 14.03
N PHE A 86 -1.54 20.52 15.27
CA PHE A 86 -1.62 21.92 15.73
C PHE A 86 -0.25 22.55 15.97
N GLU A 87 0.72 21.80 16.48
CA GLU A 87 2.10 22.28 16.59
C GLU A 87 2.65 22.63 15.21
N GLN A 88 2.43 21.76 14.21
CA GLN A 88 2.79 22.04 12.82
C GLN A 88 2.11 23.31 12.30
N LEU A 89 0.81 23.51 12.55
CA LEU A 89 0.10 24.74 12.15
C LEU A 89 0.66 26.00 12.82
N ARG A 90 1.03 25.93 14.11
CA ARG A 90 1.65 27.05 14.83
C ARG A 90 3.04 27.38 14.28
N ASP A 91 3.82 26.36 13.92
CA ASP A 91 5.11 26.55 13.27
C ASP A 91 4.99 27.15 11.87
N LEU A 92 3.97 26.72 11.11
CA LEU A 92 3.64 27.31 9.81
C LEU A 92 3.22 28.77 9.96
N GLU A 93 2.38 29.09 10.94
CA GLU A 93 1.94 30.47 11.20
C GLU A 93 3.13 31.38 11.52
N LYS A 94 4.01 30.94 12.42
CA LYS A 94 5.20 31.68 12.85
C LYS A 94 6.15 32.00 11.69
N ASN A 95 6.25 31.09 10.72
CA ASN A 95 7.19 31.18 9.61
C ASN A 95 6.50 31.42 8.24
N ALA A 96 5.22 31.81 8.23
CA ALA A 96 4.38 31.77 7.05
C ALA A 96 4.95 32.48 5.79
N PRO A 97 5.60 33.66 5.88
CA PRO A 97 6.19 34.29 4.70
C PRO A 97 7.33 33.48 4.06
N GLU A 98 8.18 32.86 4.89
CA GLU A 98 9.26 32.01 4.43
C GLU A 98 8.71 30.72 3.83
N VAL A 99 7.77 30.08 4.52
CA VAL A 99 7.10 28.85 4.05
C VAL A 99 6.41 29.08 2.71
N ALA A 100 5.72 30.21 2.52
CA ALA A 100 5.09 30.54 1.24
C ALA A 100 6.10 30.65 0.09
N THR A 101 7.30 31.16 0.38
CA THR A 101 8.39 31.28 -0.59
C THR A 101 8.98 29.92 -0.94
N GLN A 102 9.29 29.10 0.08
CA GLN A 102 9.81 27.75 -0.10
C GLN A 102 8.80 26.84 -0.84
N LEU A 103 7.52 26.92 -0.47
CA LEU A 103 6.45 26.16 -1.12
C LEU A 103 6.29 26.56 -2.59
N SER A 104 6.35 27.86 -2.92
CA SER A 104 6.35 28.31 -4.33
C SER A 104 7.48 27.65 -5.13
N ALA A 105 8.70 27.64 -4.58
CA ALA A 105 9.85 27.03 -5.24
C ALA A 105 9.68 25.51 -5.40
N ARG A 106 9.14 24.83 -4.38
CA ARG A 106 8.84 23.38 -4.43
C ARG A 106 7.79 23.06 -5.49
N ILE A 107 6.71 23.83 -5.57
CA ILE A 107 5.66 23.65 -6.57
C ILE A 107 6.26 23.73 -7.98
N GLU A 108 7.09 24.72 -8.26
CA GLU A 108 7.72 24.86 -9.59
C GLU A 108 8.70 23.72 -9.87
N ALA A 109 9.46 23.26 -8.87
CA ALA A 109 10.36 22.11 -9.01
C ALA A 109 9.61 20.80 -9.31
N VAL A 110 8.38 20.62 -8.79
CA VAL A 110 7.53 19.47 -9.12
C VAL A 110 6.85 19.68 -10.48
N ALA A 111 6.41 20.89 -10.81
CA ALA A 111 5.71 21.19 -12.05
C ALA A 111 6.54 20.91 -13.30
N VAL A 112 7.84 21.14 -13.27
CA VAL A 112 8.72 20.82 -14.41
C VAL A 112 8.80 19.32 -14.71
N ARG A 113 8.40 18.44 -13.78
CA ARG A 113 8.37 16.98 -13.97
C ARG A 113 7.12 16.50 -14.71
N VAL A 114 6.04 17.29 -14.78
CA VAL A 114 4.76 16.87 -15.37
C VAL A 114 4.91 16.51 -16.86
N ALA A 115 5.55 17.36 -17.66
CA ALA A 115 5.73 17.09 -19.09
C ALA A 115 6.60 15.85 -19.37
N PRO A 116 7.76 15.66 -18.72
CA PRO A 116 8.50 14.40 -18.78
C PRO A 116 7.67 13.17 -18.39
N THR A 117 6.86 13.26 -17.33
CA THR A 117 5.99 12.16 -16.90
C THR A 117 4.94 11.80 -17.96
N ARG A 118 4.32 12.80 -18.60
CA ARG A 118 3.40 12.56 -19.74
C ARG A 118 4.10 11.86 -20.91
N ALA A 119 5.35 12.21 -21.20
CA ALA A 119 6.13 11.51 -22.23
C ALA A 119 6.37 10.05 -21.86
N ILE A 120 6.70 9.75 -20.59
CA ILE A 120 6.83 8.38 -20.08
C ILE A 120 5.52 7.62 -20.27
N LEU A 121 4.37 8.18 -19.86
CA LEU A 121 3.06 7.55 -20.06
C LEU A 121 2.77 7.24 -21.53
N GLY A 122 3.13 8.16 -22.44
CA GLY A 122 3.03 7.93 -23.88
C GLY A 122 3.89 6.77 -24.37
N GLU A 123 5.13 6.64 -23.88
CA GLU A 123 6.02 5.50 -24.19
C GLU A 123 5.48 4.18 -23.63
N LEU A 124 4.93 4.22 -22.42
CA LEU A 124 4.32 3.05 -21.79
C LEU A 124 3.09 2.59 -22.57
N ALA A 125 2.20 3.50 -22.99
CA ALA A 125 0.99 3.17 -23.75
C ALA A 125 1.26 2.56 -25.14
N VAL A 126 2.45 2.81 -25.72
CA VAL A 126 2.89 2.15 -26.96
C VAL A 126 3.40 0.73 -26.70
N SER A 127 3.97 0.48 -25.53
CA SER A 127 4.66 -0.78 -25.21
C SER A 127 3.77 -1.76 -24.45
N TYR A 128 2.93 -1.26 -23.56
CA TYR A 128 2.18 -2.03 -22.59
C TYR A 128 0.67 -1.85 -22.77
N SER A 129 -0.10 -2.88 -22.43
CA SER A 129 -1.56 -2.82 -22.55
C SER A 129 -2.17 -1.88 -21.51
N PRO A 130 -3.42 -1.41 -21.70
CA PRO A 130 -4.08 -0.56 -20.72
C PRO A 130 -4.11 -1.14 -19.30
N SER A 131 -4.34 -2.45 -19.16
CA SER A 131 -4.30 -3.17 -17.87
C SER A 131 -2.95 -3.09 -17.14
N ALA A 132 -1.88 -2.79 -17.87
CA ALA A 132 -0.54 -2.71 -17.30
C ALA A 132 -0.22 -1.30 -16.81
N ILE A 133 -1.04 -0.28 -17.11
CA ILE A 133 -0.77 1.13 -16.76
C ILE A 133 -1.97 1.85 -16.14
N ASP A 134 -3.12 1.19 -16.02
CA ASP A 134 -4.37 1.73 -15.50
C ASP A 134 -4.23 2.40 -14.12
N ASP A 135 -3.42 1.82 -13.23
CA ASP A 135 -3.16 2.37 -11.90
C ASP A 135 -2.51 3.77 -11.92
N VAL A 136 -1.87 4.18 -13.04
CA VAL A 136 -1.08 5.41 -13.14
C VAL A 136 -1.42 6.28 -14.37
N GLU A 137 -2.41 5.89 -15.18
CA GLU A 137 -2.64 6.53 -16.48
C GLU A 137 -3.02 8.01 -16.39
N ASP A 138 -3.71 8.38 -15.30
CA ASP A 138 -4.19 9.75 -15.04
C ASP A 138 -3.26 10.54 -14.09
N ASP A 139 -2.19 9.93 -13.58
CA ASP A 139 -1.38 10.50 -12.49
C ASP A 139 -0.73 11.85 -12.86
N ALA A 140 -0.35 12.03 -14.13
CA ALA A 140 0.21 13.30 -14.59
C ALA A 140 -0.82 14.44 -14.58
N ASP A 141 -2.07 14.14 -14.91
CA ASP A 141 -3.16 15.12 -14.93
C ASP A 141 -3.63 15.44 -13.50
N GLN A 142 -3.75 14.41 -12.67
CA GLN A 142 -4.02 14.58 -11.23
C GLN A 142 -2.92 15.41 -10.55
N ALA A 143 -1.65 15.17 -10.86
CA ALA A 143 -0.53 15.95 -10.34
C ALA A 143 -0.62 17.42 -10.76
N GLU A 144 -0.99 17.71 -12.01
CA GLU A 144 -1.18 19.09 -12.49
C GLU A 144 -2.30 19.82 -11.73
N ASP A 145 -3.42 19.15 -11.48
CA ASP A 145 -4.51 19.72 -10.69
C ASP A 145 -4.12 19.98 -9.23
N ARG A 146 -3.37 19.06 -8.61
CA ARG A 146 -2.84 19.24 -7.25
C ARG A 146 -1.83 20.39 -7.16
N LEU A 147 -1.00 20.57 -8.19
CA LEU A 147 -0.09 21.71 -8.28
C LEU A 147 -0.85 23.03 -8.46
N ARG A 148 -1.92 23.04 -9.26
CA ARG A 148 -2.78 24.23 -9.41
C ARG A 148 -3.41 24.61 -8.07
N PHE A 149 -4.00 23.65 -7.37
CA PHE A 149 -4.53 23.84 -6.02
C PHE A 149 -3.46 24.39 -5.06
N ALA A 150 -2.24 23.86 -5.10
CA ALA A 150 -1.15 24.34 -4.26
C ALA A 150 -0.74 25.78 -4.58
N ARG A 151 -0.72 26.19 -5.85
CA ARG A 151 -0.46 27.59 -6.27
C ARG A 151 -1.54 28.53 -5.75
N ASP A 152 -2.81 28.18 -5.97
CA ASP A 152 -3.95 28.97 -5.50
C ASP A 152 -3.94 29.12 -3.96
N GLY A 153 -3.52 28.06 -3.26
CA GLY A 153 -3.31 28.06 -1.81
C GLY A 153 -2.22 29.04 -1.36
N VAL A 154 -1.08 29.06 -2.04
CA VAL A 154 0.02 30.02 -1.75
C VAL A 154 -0.42 31.46 -2.01
N GLU A 155 -1.10 31.74 -3.11
CA GLU A 155 -1.61 33.08 -3.42
C GLU A 155 -2.61 33.55 -2.37
N SER A 156 -3.54 32.68 -2.01
CA SER A 156 -4.52 32.93 -0.95
C SER A 156 -3.86 33.14 0.42
N ALA A 157 -2.82 32.38 0.74
CA ALA A 157 -2.05 32.54 1.97
C ALA A 157 -1.35 33.90 2.02
N ARG A 158 -0.74 34.35 0.91
CA ARG A 158 -0.12 35.69 0.80
C ARG A 158 -1.15 36.81 0.99
N ALA A 159 -2.35 36.64 0.45
CA ALA A 159 -3.44 37.59 0.66
C ALA A 159 -3.87 37.63 2.14
N ALA A 160 -4.02 36.47 2.80
CA ALA A 160 -4.33 36.38 4.22
C ALA A 160 -3.25 37.03 5.10
N LEU A 161 -1.96 36.80 4.80
CA LEU A 161 -0.84 37.47 5.48
C LEU A 161 -0.91 39.00 5.34
N THR A 162 -1.27 39.50 4.17
CA THR A 162 -1.45 40.95 3.93
C THR A 162 -2.61 41.52 4.74
N ALA A 163 -3.67 40.73 4.94
CA ALA A 163 -4.82 41.09 5.77
C ALA A 163 -4.58 40.93 7.29
N GLY A 164 -3.43 40.40 7.71
CA GLY A 164 -3.10 40.11 9.10
C GLY A 164 -3.73 38.82 9.65
N ASP A 165 -4.29 37.98 8.79
CA ASP A 165 -4.91 36.70 9.15
C ASP A 165 -3.88 35.56 9.00
N THR A 166 -2.96 35.48 9.97
CA THR A 166 -1.83 34.55 9.98
C THR A 166 -2.27 33.10 10.18
N GLY A 167 -3.30 32.87 11.00
CA GLY A 167 -3.88 31.54 11.22
C GLY A 167 -4.48 30.96 9.93
N ARG A 168 -5.26 31.74 9.18
CA ARG A 168 -5.75 31.32 7.86
C ARG A 168 -4.63 31.07 6.87
N ALA A 169 -3.59 31.90 6.88
CA ALA A 169 -2.43 31.70 6.02
C ALA A 169 -1.73 30.36 6.32
N ALA A 170 -1.57 29.99 7.60
CA ALA A 170 -0.95 28.72 7.99
C ALA A 170 -1.73 27.51 7.45
N VAL A 171 -3.06 27.51 7.58
CA VAL A 171 -3.94 26.45 7.07
C VAL A 171 -3.84 26.32 5.54
N LEU A 172 -3.85 27.45 4.82
CA LEU A 172 -3.70 27.47 3.36
C LEU A 172 -2.33 26.95 2.90
N LEU A 173 -1.26 27.29 3.62
CA LEU A 173 0.08 26.80 3.34
C LEU A 173 0.22 25.30 3.61
N GLN A 174 -0.36 24.79 4.69
CA GLN A 174 -0.38 23.34 4.97
C GLN A 174 -1.09 22.60 3.84
N ALA A 175 -2.27 23.07 3.42
CA ALA A 175 -3.01 22.46 2.32
C ALA A 175 -2.20 22.48 1.00
N GLY A 176 -1.49 23.59 0.72
CA GLY A 176 -0.60 23.69 -0.44
C GLY A 176 0.60 22.75 -0.37
N GLN A 177 1.22 22.56 0.81
CA GLN A 177 2.29 21.59 1.01
C GLN A 177 1.81 20.16 0.72
N GLN A 178 0.64 19.79 1.26
CA GLN A 178 0.02 18.49 1.00
C GLN A 178 -0.29 18.29 -0.48
N GLY A 179 -0.80 19.31 -1.17
CA GLY A 179 -1.04 19.27 -2.62
C GLY A 179 0.25 19.05 -3.42
N ALA A 180 1.34 19.77 -3.09
CA ALA A 180 2.63 19.60 -3.75
C ALA A 180 3.27 18.22 -3.47
N GLU A 181 3.06 17.66 -2.27
CA GLU A 181 3.49 16.30 -1.91
C GLU A 181 2.75 15.23 -2.68
N GLN A 182 1.42 15.33 -2.74
CA GLN A 182 0.60 14.42 -3.54
C GLN A 182 1.00 14.45 -5.01
N ALA A 183 1.19 15.65 -5.59
CA ALA A 183 1.66 15.79 -6.96
C ALA A 183 3.02 15.10 -7.17
N ALA A 184 3.98 15.31 -6.27
CA ALA A 184 5.28 14.66 -6.37
C ALA A 184 5.19 13.13 -6.30
N GLY A 185 4.32 12.60 -5.43
CA GLY A 185 4.07 11.16 -5.29
C GLY A 185 3.45 10.53 -6.54
N LEU A 186 2.45 11.17 -7.13
CA LEU A 186 1.82 10.72 -8.38
C LEU A 186 2.84 10.65 -9.53
N LEU A 187 3.68 11.69 -9.69
CA LEU A 187 4.71 11.68 -10.73
C LEU A 187 5.79 10.60 -10.49
N GLU A 188 6.06 10.26 -9.23
CA GLU A 188 6.98 9.17 -8.86
C GLU A 188 6.37 7.79 -9.10
N ALA A 189 5.06 7.63 -8.88
CA ALA A 189 4.34 6.38 -9.13
C ALA A 189 4.45 5.98 -10.60
N VAL A 190 4.32 6.93 -11.53
CA VAL A 190 4.56 6.66 -12.97
C VAL A 190 5.98 6.18 -13.25
N ALA A 191 6.99 6.82 -12.65
CA ALA A 191 8.39 6.43 -12.85
C ALA A 191 8.67 5.02 -12.28
N THR A 192 8.09 4.73 -11.12
CA THR A 192 8.16 3.41 -10.47
C THR A 192 7.48 2.35 -11.34
N ARG A 193 6.25 2.62 -11.81
CA ARG A 193 5.52 1.70 -12.70
C ARG A 193 6.29 1.42 -13.98
N ALA A 194 6.94 2.42 -14.57
CA ALA A 194 7.79 2.23 -15.74
C ALA A 194 8.99 1.31 -15.45
N ALA A 195 9.60 1.40 -14.26
CA ALA A 195 10.68 0.52 -13.85
C ALA A 195 10.18 -0.91 -13.60
N ASP A 196 9.04 -1.06 -12.93
CA ASP A 196 8.43 -2.35 -12.61
C ASP A 196 8.03 -3.12 -13.86
N LEU A 197 7.45 -2.45 -14.87
CA LEU A 197 7.07 -3.09 -16.13
C LEU A 197 8.29 -3.57 -16.92
N ARG A 198 9.38 -2.79 -16.95
CA ARG A 198 10.65 -3.22 -17.57
C ARG A 198 11.28 -4.39 -16.82
N GLU A 199 11.20 -4.39 -15.49
CA GLU A 199 11.68 -5.51 -14.69
C GLU A 199 10.84 -6.77 -14.91
N ALA A 200 9.52 -6.61 -15.02
CA ALA A 200 8.60 -7.68 -15.34
C ALA A 200 8.92 -8.32 -16.70
N GLU A 201 9.25 -7.53 -17.73
CA GLU A 201 9.71 -8.06 -19.02
C GLU A 201 11.00 -8.89 -18.89
N ARG A 202 11.99 -8.41 -18.11
CA ARG A 202 13.24 -9.15 -17.87
C ARG A 202 12.99 -10.46 -17.12
N THR A 203 12.17 -10.40 -16.09
CA THR A 203 11.80 -11.56 -15.28
C THR A 203 11.01 -12.57 -16.12
N LEU A 204 10.09 -12.11 -16.96
CA LEU A 204 9.31 -12.96 -17.85
C LEU A 204 10.21 -13.77 -18.79
N ALA A 205 11.19 -13.12 -19.41
CA ALA A 205 12.14 -13.79 -20.29
C ALA A 205 12.98 -14.85 -19.55
N ALA A 206 13.42 -14.56 -18.32
CA ALA A 206 14.16 -15.51 -17.49
C ALA A 206 13.29 -16.72 -17.09
N ARG A 207 12.08 -16.48 -16.59
CA ARG A 207 11.14 -17.53 -16.16
C ARG A 207 10.72 -18.45 -17.30
N VAL A 208 10.53 -17.92 -18.51
CA VAL A 208 10.30 -18.74 -19.71
C VAL A 208 11.45 -19.74 -19.93
N GLY A 209 12.69 -19.32 -19.71
CA GLY A 209 13.87 -20.19 -19.81
C GLY A 209 13.90 -21.29 -18.75
N GLU A 210 13.60 -20.95 -17.50
CA GLU A 210 13.55 -21.89 -16.37
C GLU A 210 12.47 -22.95 -16.58
N ILE A 211 11.25 -22.54 -16.88
CA ILE A 211 10.11 -23.46 -17.07
C ILE A 211 10.32 -24.39 -18.27
N ARG A 212 11.02 -23.94 -19.33
CA ARG A 212 11.44 -24.82 -20.43
C ARG A 212 12.37 -25.93 -19.95
N ALA A 213 13.27 -25.64 -19.01
CA ALA A 213 14.15 -26.63 -18.43
C ALA A 213 13.38 -27.61 -17.54
N ASP A 214 12.42 -27.14 -16.75
CA ASP A 214 11.58 -27.99 -15.89
C ASP A 214 10.65 -28.88 -16.71
N VAL A 215 10.07 -28.36 -17.79
CA VAL A 215 9.34 -29.16 -18.79
C VAL A 215 10.23 -30.25 -19.38
N ALA A 216 11.47 -29.92 -19.77
CA ALA A 216 12.42 -30.91 -20.29
C ALA A 216 12.77 -31.98 -19.25
N GLN A 217 12.92 -31.59 -17.98
CA GLN A 217 13.16 -32.50 -16.87
C GLN A 217 11.95 -33.43 -16.62
N GLY A 218 10.73 -32.87 -16.61
CA GLY A 218 9.49 -33.64 -16.50
C GLY A 218 9.34 -34.66 -17.63
N ARG A 219 9.65 -34.27 -18.87
CA ARG A 219 9.67 -35.20 -20.02
C ARG A 219 10.69 -36.33 -19.84
N ALA A 220 11.90 -36.02 -19.37
CA ALA A 220 12.94 -37.02 -19.13
C ALA A 220 12.52 -38.01 -18.04
N LEU A 221 11.84 -37.52 -16.99
CA LEU A 221 11.26 -38.35 -15.93
C LEU A 221 10.18 -39.29 -16.49
N VAL A 222 9.25 -38.77 -17.28
CA VAL A 222 8.22 -39.62 -17.93
C VAL A 222 8.84 -40.70 -18.83
N ALA A 223 9.92 -40.37 -19.54
CA ALA A 223 10.61 -41.32 -20.42
C ALA A 223 11.46 -42.38 -19.68
N ALA A 224 11.93 -42.08 -18.46
CA ALA A 224 12.82 -42.95 -17.70
C ALA A 224 12.09 -44.08 -16.95
N PHE A 225 10.77 -43.97 -16.72
CA PHE A 225 10.00 -44.91 -15.92
C PHE A 225 8.99 -45.70 -16.77
N ASP A 226 8.87 -46.99 -16.49
CA ASP A 226 7.92 -47.86 -17.18
C ASP A 226 6.48 -47.55 -16.73
N ALA A 227 5.68 -46.97 -17.63
CA ALA A 227 4.28 -46.67 -17.40
C ALA A 227 3.40 -47.93 -17.20
N SER A 228 3.96 -49.13 -17.42
CA SER A 228 3.28 -50.42 -17.20
C SER A 228 3.36 -50.90 -15.74
N ASP A 229 4.25 -50.33 -14.92
CA ASP A 229 4.33 -50.63 -13.49
C ASP A 229 3.17 -49.94 -12.74
N PRO A 230 2.20 -50.69 -12.17
CA PRO A 230 1.05 -50.10 -11.49
C PRO A 230 1.43 -49.17 -10.32
N ALA A 231 2.61 -49.38 -9.74
CA ALA A 231 3.07 -48.55 -8.62
C ALA A 231 3.57 -47.17 -9.09
N THR A 232 4.09 -47.02 -10.30
CA THR A 232 4.64 -45.74 -10.82
C THR A 232 3.74 -45.08 -11.86
N ALA A 233 2.90 -45.85 -12.56
CA ALA A 233 1.97 -45.39 -13.58
C ALA A 233 1.17 -44.12 -13.23
N PRO A 234 0.48 -44.00 -12.07
CA PRO A 234 -0.29 -42.79 -11.76
C PRO A 234 0.57 -41.54 -11.54
N LEU A 235 1.79 -41.70 -11.02
CA LEU A 235 2.72 -40.57 -10.84
C LEU A 235 3.31 -40.12 -12.17
N VAL A 236 3.69 -41.07 -13.04
CA VAL A 236 4.16 -40.77 -14.40
C VAL A 236 3.07 -40.08 -15.21
N GLN A 237 1.82 -40.52 -15.09
CA GLN A 237 0.67 -39.87 -15.72
C GLN A 237 0.44 -38.45 -15.18
N SER A 238 0.57 -38.24 -13.87
CA SER A 238 0.46 -36.91 -13.25
C SER A 238 1.51 -35.95 -13.80
N VAL A 239 2.79 -36.37 -13.82
CA VAL A 239 3.88 -35.57 -14.40
C VAL A 239 3.65 -35.31 -15.89
N GLY A 240 3.23 -36.30 -16.67
CA GLY A 240 2.92 -36.13 -18.09
C GLY A 240 1.79 -35.14 -18.35
N THR A 241 0.77 -35.13 -17.49
CA THR A 241 -0.35 -34.17 -17.56
C THR A 241 0.14 -32.76 -17.23
N ALA A 242 0.92 -32.61 -16.16
CA ALA A 242 1.49 -31.33 -15.76
C ALA A 242 2.41 -30.75 -16.85
N VAL A 243 3.30 -31.58 -17.42
CA VAL A 243 4.17 -31.21 -18.55
C VAL A 243 3.35 -30.68 -19.73
N ALA A 244 2.29 -31.39 -20.14
CA ALA A 244 1.46 -30.95 -21.26
C ALA A 244 0.70 -29.64 -20.97
N GLN A 245 0.23 -29.46 -19.74
CA GLN A 245 -0.43 -28.22 -19.30
C GLN A 245 0.55 -27.05 -19.29
N THR A 246 1.72 -27.22 -18.69
CA THR A 246 2.76 -26.19 -18.61
C THR A 246 3.27 -25.81 -20.01
N GLU A 247 3.42 -26.76 -20.92
CA GLU A 247 3.77 -26.48 -22.33
C GLU A 247 2.71 -25.64 -23.05
N ALA A 248 1.42 -25.95 -22.85
CA ALA A 248 0.34 -25.19 -23.44
C ALA A 248 0.31 -23.74 -22.93
N SER A 249 0.47 -23.56 -21.61
CA SER A 249 0.55 -22.25 -20.96
C SER A 249 1.77 -21.47 -21.43
N LEU A 250 2.94 -22.11 -21.49
CA LEU A 250 4.17 -21.49 -21.98
C LEU A 250 4.01 -21.00 -23.42
N ALA A 251 3.46 -21.83 -24.30
CA ALA A 251 3.21 -21.45 -25.69
C ALA A 251 2.21 -20.31 -25.83
N GLN A 252 1.23 -20.21 -24.91
CA GLN A 252 0.28 -19.09 -24.87
C GLN A 252 0.97 -17.79 -24.42
N VAL A 253 1.77 -17.87 -23.35
CA VAL A 253 2.53 -16.73 -22.82
C VAL A 253 3.52 -16.20 -23.86
N GLU A 254 4.26 -17.07 -24.53
CA GLU A 254 5.20 -16.68 -25.59
C GLU A 254 4.51 -16.00 -26.78
N ARG A 255 3.34 -16.50 -27.19
CA ARG A 255 2.53 -15.88 -28.26
C ARG A 255 2.02 -14.51 -27.85
N ALA A 256 1.57 -14.35 -26.61
CA ALA A 256 1.09 -13.08 -26.09
C ALA A 256 2.23 -12.06 -25.93
N ALA A 257 3.40 -12.48 -25.43
CA ALA A 257 4.58 -11.63 -25.28
C ALA A 257 5.16 -11.15 -26.63
N ALA A 258 4.97 -11.92 -27.71
CA ALA A 258 5.48 -11.59 -29.04
C ALA A 258 4.75 -10.42 -29.72
N VAL A 259 3.58 -10.02 -29.23
CA VAL A 259 2.76 -8.95 -29.79
C VAL A 259 2.65 -7.82 -28.78
N ARG A 260 2.77 -6.58 -29.25
CA ARG A 260 2.58 -5.38 -28.42
C ARG A 260 1.30 -4.64 -28.84
N PRO A 261 0.62 -3.94 -27.92
CA PRO A 261 0.92 -3.85 -26.48
C PRO A 261 0.56 -5.13 -25.70
N HIS A 262 1.28 -5.42 -24.62
CA HIS A 262 0.99 -6.55 -23.71
C HIS A 262 1.24 -6.21 -22.24
N ASP A 263 0.77 -7.08 -21.34
CA ASP A 263 0.90 -6.92 -19.89
C ASP A 263 1.94 -7.91 -19.33
N PRO A 264 3.19 -7.49 -19.08
CA PRO A 264 4.21 -8.41 -18.56
C PRO A 264 3.89 -8.91 -17.16
N LEU A 265 3.13 -8.16 -16.34
CA LEU A 265 2.73 -8.60 -15.00
C LEU A 265 1.67 -9.69 -15.07
N ALA A 266 0.65 -9.53 -15.92
CA ALA A 266 -0.35 -10.57 -16.12
C ALA A 266 0.25 -11.84 -16.74
N LEU A 267 1.22 -11.69 -17.66
CA LEU A 267 1.94 -12.81 -18.25
C LEU A 267 2.80 -13.56 -17.22
N LEU A 268 3.47 -12.84 -16.33
CA LEU A 268 4.19 -13.44 -15.21
C LEU A 268 3.25 -14.21 -14.27
N ALA A 269 2.09 -13.63 -13.93
CA ALA A 269 1.10 -14.31 -13.08
C ALA A 269 0.60 -15.62 -13.72
N ALA A 270 0.31 -15.60 -15.03
CA ALA A 270 -0.06 -16.79 -15.78
C ALA A 270 1.06 -17.84 -15.79
N LEU A 271 2.31 -17.40 -15.92
CA LEU A 271 3.49 -18.27 -15.96
C LEU A 271 3.78 -18.90 -14.59
N SER A 272 3.70 -18.14 -13.50
CA SER A 272 3.84 -18.65 -12.12
C SER A 272 2.78 -19.71 -11.78
N SER A 273 1.55 -19.57 -12.29
CA SER A 273 0.54 -20.60 -12.13
C SER A 273 0.89 -21.90 -12.87
N ALA A 274 1.56 -21.82 -14.02
CA ALA A 274 2.00 -22.98 -14.80
C ALA A 274 3.23 -23.67 -14.18
N ASP A 275 4.11 -22.88 -13.58
CA ASP A 275 5.30 -23.31 -12.84
C ASP A 275 4.91 -24.15 -11.61
N ALA A 276 3.99 -23.64 -10.79
CA ALA A 276 3.50 -24.34 -9.62
C ALA A 276 2.89 -25.72 -9.93
N VAL A 277 2.28 -25.89 -11.10
CA VAL A 277 1.70 -27.17 -11.55
C VAL A 277 2.77 -28.21 -11.84
N ILE A 278 3.83 -27.85 -12.56
CA ILE A 278 4.90 -28.79 -12.89
C ILE A 278 5.76 -29.12 -11.67
N ASP A 279 6.03 -28.12 -10.82
CA ASP A 279 6.78 -28.31 -9.57
C ASP A 279 6.07 -29.26 -8.61
N ALA A 280 4.76 -29.09 -8.42
CA ALA A 280 3.98 -29.99 -7.57
C ALA A 280 4.00 -31.44 -8.10
N ALA A 281 3.91 -31.62 -9.41
CA ALA A 281 3.91 -32.95 -10.01
C ALA A 281 5.29 -33.63 -9.92
N VAL A 282 6.37 -32.90 -10.26
CA VAL A 282 7.75 -33.42 -10.20
C VAL A 282 8.19 -33.65 -8.76
N GLY A 283 7.87 -32.73 -7.84
CA GLY A 283 8.11 -32.86 -6.41
C GLY A 283 7.40 -34.09 -5.83
N GLY A 284 6.09 -34.22 -6.09
CA GLY A 284 5.31 -35.38 -5.65
C GLY A 284 5.84 -36.71 -6.19
N PHE A 285 6.35 -36.73 -7.44
CA PHE A 285 7.00 -37.92 -7.99
C PHE A 285 8.28 -38.27 -7.21
N ARG A 286 9.16 -37.28 -6.96
CA ARG A 286 10.43 -37.49 -6.24
C ARG A 286 10.20 -37.96 -4.81
N ASP A 287 9.25 -37.36 -4.11
CA ASP A 287 8.91 -37.74 -2.73
C ASP A 287 8.43 -39.19 -2.65
N ALA A 288 7.59 -39.60 -3.60
CA ALA A 288 7.10 -40.97 -3.68
C ALA A 288 8.20 -41.99 -4.03
N GLN A 289 9.22 -41.60 -4.80
CA GLN A 289 10.40 -42.44 -5.04
C GLN A 289 11.25 -42.58 -3.78
N ALA A 290 11.58 -41.46 -3.12
CA ALA A 290 12.38 -41.45 -1.90
C ALA A 290 11.71 -42.23 -0.76
N GLN A 291 10.38 -42.19 -0.67
CA GLN A 291 9.63 -43.01 0.29
C GLN A 291 9.78 -44.51 0.01
N ARG A 292 9.68 -44.94 -1.25
CA ARG A 292 9.85 -46.36 -1.61
C ARG A 292 11.27 -46.87 -1.42
N GLU A 293 12.27 -46.05 -1.70
CA GLU A 293 13.66 -46.41 -1.44
C GLU A 293 13.90 -46.64 0.05
N ARG A 294 13.31 -45.79 0.91
CA ARG A 294 13.34 -45.97 2.37
C ARG A 294 12.63 -47.26 2.81
N GLU A 295 11.46 -47.55 2.24
CA GLU A 295 10.70 -48.78 2.54
C GLU A 295 11.43 -50.05 2.08
N ARG A 296 12.23 -49.99 1.00
CA ARG A 296 13.05 -51.13 0.54
C ARG A 296 14.33 -51.33 1.36
N ALA A 297 14.79 -50.30 2.06
CA ALA A 297 16.00 -50.33 2.87
C ALA A 297 15.74 -50.69 4.35
N ALA A 298 14.47 -50.74 4.77
CA ALA A 298 14.00 -51.12 6.11
C ALA A 298 13.65 -52.62 6.18
#